data_AF-A0A2V5Z5C8-F1
#
_entry.id   AF-A0A2V5Z5C8-F1
#
_cell.length_a   1.000
_cell.length_b   1.000
_cell.length_c   1.000
_cell.angle_alpha   90.00
_cell.angle_beta   90.00
_cell.angle_gamma   90.00
#
_symmetry.space_group_name_H-M   'P 1'
#
loop_
_entity.id
_entity.type
_entity.pdbx_description
1 polymer ?
#
loop_
_entity_poly.entity_id
_entity_poly.type
_entity_poly.pdbx_seq_one_letter_code
_entity_poly.pdbx_strand_id
1 'polypeptide(L)'
;MIRTIALLVMFLASAMIALAADQSSNSEEPGEFDIEPPILKQNLSDELAEAGTPDGDIARCEKKLERAKQNAAGAERLWKIGVLAKMEIEQRALKVTKCEAELASARVAQAKEKVAEQESRVASGETTKQELDAAKAALAPLIEAEQKAVAKRESAELEVAEANLRRQQKLFKLGSGRKSDVTNAEEKLAELKAPKN
;
A
#
# COMPACT_ATOMS: atom_id res chain seq x y z
N MET A 1 66.68 18.56 1.22
CA MET A 1 65.93 18.68 -0.06
C MET A 1 64.79 19.66 0.21
N ILE A 2 64.97 20.95 -0.13
CA ILE A 2 64.29 21.66 -1.25
C ILE A 2 62.76 21.60 -1.07
N ARG A 3 61.95 22.66 -0.97
CA ARG A 3 62.06 24.14 -0.93
C ARG A 3 60.58 24.60 -0.81
N THR A 4 60.22 25.41 0.19
CA THR A 4 59.76 26.82 0.06
C THR A 4 58.32 27.11 -0.40
N ILE A 5 57.67 28.03 0.35
CA ILE A 5 56.89 29.21 -0.13
C ILE A 5 55.51 28.90 -0.76
N ALA A 6 54.42 29.65 -0.58
CA ALA A 6 54.02 30.73 0.33
C ALA A 6 52.54 31.06 0.04
N LEU A 7 51.85 31.56 1.06
CA LEU A 7 50.88 32.67 1.07
C LEU A 7 50.01 32.96 -0.18
N LEU A 8 48.69 32.94 0.05
CA LEU A 8 47.75 34.04 -0.19
C LEU A 8 46.54 33.76 0.75
N VAL A 9 46.24 34.46 1.85
CA VAL A 9 45.88 35.89 2.03
C VAL A 9 44.77 36.23 1.02
N MET A 10 43.51 36.51 1.37
CA MET A 10 43.07 37.61 2.24
C MET A 10 41.53 37.62 2.36
N PHE A 11 41.03 38.05 3.54
CA PHE A 11 39.85 38.92 3.79
C PHE A 11 38.44 38.42 3.36
N LEU A 12 37.38 38.45 4.20
CA LEU A 12 36.80 39.56 4.97
C LEU A 12 35.80 38.90 5.96
N ALA A 13 35.91 38.93 7.30
CA ALA A 13 35.71 40.01 8.28
C ALA A 13 34.38 40.80 8.16
N SER A 14 33.43 40.51 9.06
CA SER A 14 32.65 41.42 9.94
C SER A 14 31.27 40.78 10.21
N ALA A 15 30.56 40.94 11.31
CA ALA A 15 30.80 41.36 12.68
C ALA A 15 29.48 41.08 13.42
N MET A 16 29.55 41.03 14.74
CA MET A 16 28.50 40.64 15.68
C MET A 16 27.54 41.79 16.06
N ILE A 17 26.36 41.40 16.60
CA ILE A 17 25.58 42.03 17.70
C ILE A 17 24.40 43.02 17.41
N ALA A 18 23.38 42.84 18.28
CA ALA A 18 22.33 43.75 18.83
C ALA A 18 20.97 43.70 18.13
N LEU A 19 19.90 43.17 18.75
CA LEU A 19 19.15 43.58 19.97
C LEU A 19 18.19 44.75 19.69
N ALA A 20 16.92 44.47 20.03
CA ALA A 20 15.69 45.24 19.92
C ALA A 20 15.77 46.77 20.06
N ALA A 21 14.99 47.48 19.23
CA ALA A 21 14.06 48.51 19.66
C ALA A 21 13.11 48.93 18.50
N ASP A 22 11.84 48.98 18.86
CA ASP A 22 10.68 49.59 18.22
C ASP A 22 10.94 50.93 17.50
N GLN A 23 10.52 51.05 16.23
CA GLN A 23 10.05 52.31 15.62
C GLN A 23 8.95 52.05 14.58
N SER A 24 7.72 52.25 15.03
CA SER A 24 6.53 52.70 14.29
C SER A 24 6.81 53.41 12.94
N SER A 25 6.23 52.88 11.85
CA SER A 25 5.57 53.68 10.81
C SER A 25 4.57 52.82 10.03
N ASN A 26 3.31 53.29 9.99
CA ASN A 26 2.22 52.66 9.29
C ASN A 26 2.39 52.81 7.76
N SER A 27 2.34 51.71 7.01
CA SER A 27 1.87 51.72 5.62
C SER A 27 1.02 50.49 5.35
N GLU A 28 -0.17 50.73 4.82
CA GLU A 28 -1.19 49.79 4.42
C GLU A 28 -0.68 48.76 3.41
N GLU A 29 -0.84 47.47 3.76
CA GLU A 29 -1.39 46.37 2.95
C GLU A 29 -1.03 45.04 3.64
N PRO A 30 -1.99 44.31 4.25
CA PRO A 30 -1.70 42.98 4.78
C PRO A 30 -1.53 42.04 3.59
N GLY A 31 -0.28 41.70 3.29
CA GLY A 31 0.06 40.62 2.36
C GLY A 31 -0.67 39.34 2.76
N GLU A 32 -1.59 38.94 1.90
CA GLU A 32 -2.33 37.70 1.88
C GLU A 32 -1.36 36.50 1.91
N PHE A 33 -1.03 36.02 3.11
CA PHE A 33 -0.22 34.80 3.31
C PHE A 33 -0.99 33.69 4.04
N ASP A 34 -2.32 33.74 4.02
CA ASP A 34 -3.20 32.60 4.37
C ASP A 34 -3.62 31.82 3.12
N ILE A 35 -2.68 31.56 2.20
CA ILE A 35 -2.92 30.55 1.15
C ILE A 35 -2.69 29.19 1.80
N GLU A 36 -3.74 28.66 2.44
CA GLU A 36 -3.79 27.28 2.88
C GLU A 36 -3.38 26.40 1.69
N PRO A 37 -2.33 25.58 1.81
CA PRO A 37 -1.87 24.78 0.69
C PRO A 37 -3.04 23.91 0.20
N PRO A 38 -3.36 23.91 -1.10
CA PRO A 38 -4.51 23.19 -1.60
C PRO A 38 -4.38 21.72 -1.24
N ILE A 39 -5.37 21.19 -0.49
CA ILE A 39 -5.42 19.79 -0.08
C ILE A 39 -5.33 18.94 -1.35
N LEU A 40 -4.29 18.09 -1.43
CA LEU A 40 -4.08 17.17 -2.54
C LEU A 40 -5.17 16.09 -2.55
N LYS A 41 -6.34 16.42 -3.11
CA LYS A 41 -7.50 15.51 -3.24
C LYS A 41 -7.18 14.24 -4.04
N GLN A 42 -6.09 14.24 -4.80
CA GLN A 42 -5.67 13.14 -5.67
C GLN A 42 -5.45 11.80 -4.93
N ASN A 43 -5.15 11.82 -3.62
CA ASN A 43 -4.99 10.58 -2.84
C ASN A 43 -6.30 10.04 -2.27
N LEU A 44 -7.37 10.84 -2.22
CA LEU A 44 -8.70 10.44 -1.70
C LEU A 44 -9.63 9.94 -2.82
N SER A 45 -9.45 10.40 -4.04
CA SER A 45 -10.40 10.15 -5.15
C SER A 45 -10.47 8.70 -5.62
N ASP A 46 -9.47 7.84 -5.35
CA ASP A 46 -9.50 6.43 -5.79
C ASP A 46 -10.26 5.49 -4.83
N GLU A 47 -10.51 5.93 -3.59
CA GLU A 47 -11.34 5.17 -2.64
C GLU A 47 -12.84 5.30 -2.95
N LEU A 48 -13.24 6.44 -3.54
CA LEU A 48 -14.63 6.80 -3.83
C LEU A 48 -15.05 6.64 -5.29
N ALA A 49 -14.22 6.07 -6.17
CA ALA A 49 -14.64 5.79 -7.53
C ALA A 49 -15.72 4.69 -7.53
N GLU A 50 -16.94 5.09 -7.93
CA GLU A 50 -18.10 4.22 -8.12
C GLU A 50 -17.77 3.02 -9.01
N ALA A 51 -18.50 1.92 -8.81
CA ALA A 51 -18.38 0.69 -9.57
C ALA A 51 -18.38 1.02 -11.08
N GLY A 52 -17.22 0.83 -11.70
CA GLY A 52 -17.00 1.12 -13.11
C GLY A 52 -17.31 -0.09 -13.97
N THR A 53 -16.98 0.01 -15.26
CA THR A 53 -16.96 -1.17 -16.12
C THR A 53 -15.99 -2.23 -15.59
N PRO A 54 -16.14 -3.51 -15.95
CA PRO A 54 -15.26 -4.59 -15.51
C PRO A 54 -13.77 -4.33 -15.83
N ASP A 55 -13.48 -3.63 -16.94
CA ASP A 55 -12.14 -3.16 -17.28
C ASP A 55 -11.62 -2.08 -16.31
N GLY A 56 -12.50 -1.18 -15.87
CA GLY A 56 -12.18 -0.15 -14.87
C GLY A 56 -11.83 -0.74 -13.51
N ASP A 57 -12.50 -1.83 -13.11
CA ASP A 57 -12.22 -2.52 -11.86
C ASP A 57 -10.84 -3.20 -11.85
N ILE A 58 -10.44 -3.83 -12.96
CA ILE A 58 -9.10 -4.40 -13.10
C ILE A 58 -8.03 -3.31 -13.06
N ALA A 59 -8.21 -2.22 -13.83
CA ALA A 59 -7.27 -1.10 -13.85
C ALA A 59 -7.11 -0.45 -12.46
N ARG A 60 -8.22 -0.36 -11.70
CA ARG A 60 -8.20 0.10 -10.31
C ARG A 60 -7.41 -0.85 -9.40
N CYS A 61 -7.63 -2.16 -9.51
CA CYS A 61 -6.88 -3.16 -8.76
C CYS A 61 -5.38 -3.13 -9.09
N GLU A 62 -5.02 -2.94 -10.36
CA GLU A 62 -3.62 -2.80 -10.81
C GLU A 62 -2.97 -1.55 -10.19
N LYS A 63 -3.66 -0.40 -10.22
CA LYS A 63 -3.18 0.84 -9.59
C LYS A 63 -2.99 0.67 -8.07
N LYS A 64 -3.92 -0.02 -7.39
CA LYS A 64 -3.81 -0.34 -5.96
C LYS A 64 -2.59 -1.24 -5.68
N LEU A 65 -2.38 -2.28 -6.50
CA LEU A 65 -1.24 -3.18 -6.37
C LEU A 65 0.09 -2.44 -6.54
N GLU A 66 0.22 -1.60 -7.57
CA GLU A 66 1.44 -0.84 -7.80
C GLU A 66 1.76 0.12 -6.64
N ARG A 67 0.74 0.80 -6.10
CA ARG A 67 0.89 1.62 -4.90
C ARG A 67 1.31 0.79 -3.68
N ALA A 68 0.72 -0.39 -3.49
CA ALA A 68 1.09 -1.27 -2.39
C ALA A 68 2.56 -1.71 -2.52
N LYS A 69 3.02 -2.06 -3.72
CA LYS A 69 4.42 -2.40 -4.00
C LYS A 69 5.36 -1.23 -3.74
N GLN A 70 5.02 -0.03 -4.22
CA GLN A 70 5.82 1.18 -3.97
C GLN A 70 5.91 1.52 -2.48
N ASN A 71 4.82 1.32 -1.73
CA ASN A 71 4.80 1.55 -0.28
C ASN A 71 5.62 0.49 0.49
N ALA A 72 5.57 -0.77 0.05
CA ALA A 72 6.40 -1.84 0.61
C ALA A 72 7.88 -1.70 0.21
N ALA A 73 8.16 -1.09 -0.95
CA ALA A 73 9.52 -0.83 -1.41
C ALA A 73 10.25 0.09 -0.43
N GLY A 74 11.46 -0.32 -0.04
CA GLY A 74 12.27 0.43 0.93
C GLY A 74 11.78 0.38 2.38
N ALA A 75 10.63 -0.26 2.67
CA ALA A 75 10.14 -0.41 4.05
C ALA A 75 11.15 -1.16 4.93
N GLU A 76 11.83 -2.18 4.37
CA GLU A 76 12.88 -2.92 5.07
C GLU A 76 14.04 -2.01 5.51
N ARG A 77 14.47 -1.08 4.65
CA ARG A 77 15.50 -0.11 5.00
C ARG A 77 15.04 0.78 6.15
N LEU A 78 13.79 1.25 6.11
CA LEU A 78 13.22 2.12 7.14
C LEU A 78 13.13 1.43 8.51
N TRP A 79 12.85 0.12 8.57
CA TRP A 79 12.93 -0.63 9.81
C TRP A 79 14.35 -0.82 10.32
N LYS A 80 15.30 -1.13 9.43
CA LYS A 80 16.72 -1.30 9.81
C LYS A 80 17.30 -0.05 10.47
N ILE A 81 16.86 1.14 10.03
CA ILE A 81 17.27 2.43 10.63
C ILE A 81 16.38 2.88 11.79
N GLY A 82 15.40 2.07 12.20
CA GLY A 82 14.52 2.35 13.33
C GLY A 82 13.38 3.35 13.08
N VAL A 83 13.12 3.72 11.83
CA VAL A 83 12.03 4.65 11.47
C VAL A 83 10.68 3.94 11.49
N LEU A 84 10.61 2.69 11.04
CA LEU A 84 9.39 1.88 11.07
C LEU A 84 9.49 0.74 12.08
N ALA A 85 8.38 0.41 12.71
CA ALA A 85 8.25 -0.80 13.50
C ALA A 85 8.18 -2.02 12.58
N LYS A 86 8.65 -3.18 13.08
CA LYS A 86 8.61 -4.44 12.31
C LYS A 86 7.19 -4.82 11.85
N MET A 87 6.17 -4.53 12.68
CA MET A 87 4.77 -4.79 12.31
C MET A 87 4.33 -3.98 11.09
N GLU A 88 4.84 -2.77 10.88
CA GLU A 88 4.44 -1.94 9.75
C GLU A 88 4.98 -2.50 8.43
N ILE A 89 6.17 -3.11 8.43
CA ILE A 89 6.66 -3.85 7.25
C ILE A 89 5.78 -5.04 6.97
N GLU A 90 5.50 -5.86 7.99
CA GLU A 90 4.67 -7.06 7.87
C GLU A 90 3.29 -6.68 7.29
N GLN A 91 2.68 -5.57 7.74
CA GLN A 91 1.43 -5.04 7.22
C GLN A 91 1.53 -4.54 5.77
N ARG A 92 2.61 -3.84 5.42
CA ARG A 92 2.84 -3.38 4.03
C ARG A 92 3.02 -4.56 3.08
N ALA A 93 3.76 -5.58 3.49
CA ALA A 93 3.91 -6.82 2.72
C ALA A 93 2.57 -7.55 2.57
N LEU A 94 1.79 -7.66 3.65
CA LEU A 94 0.46 -8.25 3.62
C LEU A 94 -0.49 -7.46 2.71
N LYS A 95 -0.38 -6.13 2.64
CA LYS A 95 -1.18 -5.31 1.73
C LYS A 95 -0.90 -5.65 0.26
N VAL A 96 0.35 -5.93 -0.10
CA VAL A 96 0.71 -6.38 -1.46
C VAL A 96 0.01 -7.70 -1.79
N THR A 97 0.10 -8.70 -0.92
CA THR A 97 -0.53 -10.01 -1.18
C THR A 97 -2.05 -9.93 -1.24
N LYS A 98 -2.68 -9.05 -0.45
CA LYS A 98 -4.12 -8.75 -0.56
C LYS A 98 -4.48 -8.17 -1.91
N CYS A 99 -3.77 -7.15 -2.39
CA CYS A 99 -4.01 -6.55 -3.69
C CYS A 99 -3.76 -7.52 -4.86
N GLU A 100 -2.79 -8.44 -4.74
CA GLU A 100 -2.56 -9.50 -5.73
C GLU A 100 -3.78 -10.44 -5.85
N ALA A 101 -4.35 -10.85 -4.71
CA ALA A 101 -5.55 -11.68 -4.70
C ALA A 101 -6.78 -10.94 -5.24
N GLU A 102 -6.99 -9.69 -4.86
CA GLU A 102 -8.08 -8.84 -5.38
C GLU A 102 -8.02 -8.68 -6.91
N LEU A 103 -6.82 -8.48 -7.45
CA LEU A 103 -6.60 -8.37 -8.90
C LEU A 103 -6.88 -9.70 -9.61
N ALA A 104 -6.47 -10.83 -9.03
CA ALA A 104 -6.76 -12.14 -9.59
C ALA A 104 -8.26 -12.43 -9.61
N SER A 105 -8.98 -12.11 -8.53
CA SER A 105 -10.44 -12.22 -8.47
C SER A 105 -11.16 -11.31 -9.47
N ALA A 106 -10.70 -10.06 -9.63
CA ALA A 106 -11.26 -9.14 -10.63
C ALA A 106 -11.11 -9.68 -12.06
N ARG A 107 -9.95 -10.29 -12.37
CA ARG A 107 -9.72 -10.91 -13.68
C ARG A 107 -10.61 -12.13 -13.92
N VAL A 108 -10.84 -12.95 -12.90
CA VAL A 108 -11.78 -14.08 -13.01
C VAL A 108 -13.22 -13.60 -13.16
N ALA A 109 -13.64 -12.58 -12.43
CA ALA A 109 -14.97 -11.99 -12.56
C ALA A 109 -15.22 -11.51 -13.99
N GLN A 110 -14.30 -10.71 -14.55
CA GLN A 110 -14.39 -10.26 -15.93
C GLN A 110 -14.41 -11.42 -16.93
N ALA A 111 -13.57 -12.44 -16.74
CA ALA A 111 -13.54 -13.59 -17.65
C ALA A 111 -14.85 -14.39 -17.59
N LYS A 112 -15.48 -14.51 -16.42
CA LYS A 112 -16.80 -15.14 -16.26
C LYS A 112 -17.89 -14.34 -16.98
N GLU A 113 -17.86 -13.02 -16.90
CA GLU A 113 -18.80 -12.15 -17.64
C GLU A 113 -18.64 -12.29 -19.15
N LYS A 114 -17.39 -12.33 -19.65
CA LYS A 114 -17.10 -12.56 -21.08
C LYS A 114 -17.61 -13.92 -21.55
N VAL A 115 -17.47 -14.97 -20.73
CA VAL A 115 -18.04 -16.29 -21.04
C VAL A 115 -19.57 -16.23 -21.07
N ALA A 116 -20.21 -15.58 -20.10
CA ALA A 116 -21.68 -15.45 -20.08
C ALA A 116 -22.20 -14.64 -21.29
N GLU A 117 -21.50 -13.59 -21.69
CA GLU A 117 -21.82 -12.81 -22.88
C GLU A 117 -21.72 -13.66 -24.15
N GLN A 118 -20.66 -14.46 -24.28
CA GLN A 118 -20.51 -15.37 -25.42
C GLN A 118 -21.55 -16.50 -25.40
N GLU A 119 -21.97 -17.00 -24.24
CA GLU A 119 -23.08 -17.95 -24.13
C GLU A 119 -24.38 -17.35 -24.69
N SER A 120 -24.67 -16.09 -24.37
CA SER A 120 -25.82 -15.37 -24.94
C SER A 120 -25.70 -15.19 -26.46
N ARG A 121 -24.51 -14.87 -26.97
CA ARG A 121 -24.29 -14.68 -28.42
C ARG A 121 -24.33 -15.98 -29.22
N VAL A 122 -23.92 -17.11 -28.62
CA VAL A 122 -24.11 -18.43 -29.22
C VAL A 122 -25.60 -18.78 -29.26
N ALA A 123 -26.37 -18.43 -28.22
CA ALA A 123 -27.81 -18.64 -28.19
C ALA A 123 -28.57 -17.80 -29.23
N SER A 124 -28.11 -16.57 -29.52
CA SER A 124 -28.64 -15.75 -30.62
C SER A 124 -28.10 -16.13 -32.01
N GLY A 125 -27.13 -17.05 -32.10
CA GLY A 125 -26.52 -17.50 -33.34
C GLY A 125 -25.48 -16.53 -33.94
N GLU A 126 -25.06 -15.52 -33.18
CA GLU A 126 -24.09 -14.49 -33.59
C GLU A 126 -22.63 -14.96 -33.50
N THR A 127 -22.35 -15.92 -32.62
CA THR A 127 -20.99 -16.45 -32.40
C THR A 127 -20.95 -17.96 -32.53
N THR A 128 -19.76 -18.49 -32.83
CA THR A 128 -19.57 -19.94 -32.98
C THR A 128 -19.35 -20.63 -31.63
N LYS A 129 -19.71 -21.91 -31.54
CA LYS A 129 -19.36 -22.74 -30.36
C LYS A 129 -17.85 -22.80 -30.10
N GLN A 130 -17.04 -22.66 -31.15
CA GLN A 130 -15.58 -22.66 -31.05
C GLN A 130 -15.04 -21.43 -30.30
N GLU A 131 -15.67 -20.27 -30.47
CA GLU A 131 -15.30 -19.04 -29.74
C GLU A 131 -15.66 -19.13 -28.26
N LEU A 132 -16.81 -19.73 -27.95
CA LEU A 132 -17.23 -20.05 -26.58
C LEU A 132 -16.23 -21.00 -25.90
N ASP A 133 -15.85 -22.08 -26.59
CA ASP A 133 -14.90 -23.06 -26.07
C ASP A 133 -13.52 -22.42 -25.83
N ALA A 134 -13.10 -21.49 -26.70
CA ALA A 134 -11.87 -20.73 -26.52
C ALA A 134 -11.91 -19.82 -25.27
N ALA A 135 -13.04 -19.13 -25.00
CA ALA A 135 -13.16 -18.32 -23.79
C ALA A 135 -13.23 -19.16 -22.52
N LYS A 136 -13.90 -20.32 -22.55
CA LYS A 136 -13.91 -21.28 -21.43
C LYS A 136 -12.50 -21.84 -21.17
N ALA A 137 -11.74 -22.14 -22.23
CA ALA A 137 -10.35 -22.55 -22.10
C ALA A 137 -9.47 -21.44 -21.49
N ALA A 138 -9.72 -20.17 -21.81
CA ALA A 138 -9.01 -19.03 -21.21
C ALA A 138 -9.41 -18.76 -19.75
N LEU A 139 -10.62 -19.14 -19.32
CA LEU A 139 -11.10 -18.97 -17.94
C LEU A 139 -10.39 -19.91 -16.95
N ALA A 140 -10.13 -21.17 -17.35
CA ALA A 140 -9.50 -22.17 -16.48
C ALA A 140 -8.16 -21.72 -15.84
N PRO A 141 -7.15 -21.22 -16.59
CA PRO A 141 -5.90 -20.77 -15.98
C PRO A 141 -6.07 -19.54 -15.09
N LEU A 142 -7.08 -18.68 -15.34
CA LEU A 142 -7.37 -17.53 -14.49
C LEU A 142 -7.94 -17.97 -13.14
N ILE A 143 -8.82 -18.98 -13.12
CA ILE A 143 -9.34 -19.58 -11.88
C ILE A 143 -8.21 -20.20 -11.07
N GLU A 144 -7.30 -20.93 -11.72
CA GLU A 144 -6.14 -21.52 -11.05
C GLU A 144 -5.23 -20.43 -10.44
N ALA A 145 -4.99 -19.34 -11.18
CA ALA A 145 -4.22 -18.20 -10.69
C ALA A 145 -4.89 -17.51 -9.50
N GLU A 146 -6.22 -17.33 -9.54
CA GLU A 146 -6.99 -16.79 -8.41
C GLU A 146 -6.87 -17.68 -7.18
N GLN A 147 -7.07 -18.99 -7.31
CA GLN A 147 -6.95 -19.93 -6.19
C GLN A 147 -5.56 -19.88 -5.55
N LYS A 148 -4.49 -19.82 -6.37
CA LYS A 148 -3.12 -19.65 -5.87
C LYS A 148 -2.92 -18.32 -5.14
N ALA A 149 -3.46 -17.23 -5.67
CA ALA A 149 -3.35 -15.92 -5.05
C ALA A 149 -4.13 -15.83 -3.73
N VAL A 150 -5.33 -16.41 -3.67
CA VAL A 150 -6.14 -16.51 -2.45
C VAL A 150 -5.44 -17.36 -1.40
N ALA A 151 -4.93 -18.54 -1.77
CA ALA A 151 -4.17 -19.40 -0.86
C ALA A 151 -2.92 -18.69 -0.31
N LYS A 152 -2.19 -17.96 -1.16
CA LYS A 152 -1.05 -17.13 -0.74
C LYS A 152 -1.45 -16.01 0.21
N ARG A 153 -2.60 -15.38 -0.01
CA ARG A 153 -3.14 -14.36 0.91
C ARG A 153 -3.47 -14.97 2.26
N GLU A 154 -4.15 -16.10 2.29
CA GLU A 154 -4.54 -16.80 3.52
C GLU A 154 -3.33 -17.26 4.33
N SER A 155 -2.33 -17.84 3.67
CA SER A 155 -1.08 -18.23 4.34
C SER A 155 -0.36 -17.01 4.92
N ALA A 156 -0.29 -15.90 4.17
CA ALA A 156 0.33 -14.66 4.65
C ALA A 156 -0.44 -14.04 5.84
N GLU A 157 -1.78 -14.08 5.84
CA GLU A 157 -2.60 -13.61 6.96
C GLU A 157 -2.34 -14.44 8.23
N LEU A 158 -2.24 -15.77 8.09
CA LEU A 158 -1.90 -16.66 9.19
C LEU A 158 -0.49 -16.40 9.74
N GLU A 159 0.50 -16.26 8.87
CA GLU A 159 1.89 -15.97 9.28
C GLU A 159 2.00 -14.66 10.06
N VAL A 160 1.32 -13.60 9.59
CA VAL A 160 1.29 -12.29 10.27
C VAL A 160 0.57 -12.40 11.61
N ALA A 161 -0.55 -13.12 11.69
CA ALA A 161 -1.28 -13.33 12.95
C ALA A 161 -0.44 -14.11 13.97
N GLU A 162 0.26 -15.17 13.54
CA GLU A 162 1.15 -15.93 14.42
C GLU A 162 2.35 -15.10 14.89
N ALA A 163 2.95 -14.30 14.00
CA ALA A 163 4.02 -13.39 14.37
C ALA A 163 3.57 -12.35 15.40
N ASN A 164 2.34 -11.81 15.25
CA ASN A 164 1.75 -10.90 16.22
C ASN A 164 1.52 -11.59 17.57
N LEU A 165 0.93 -12.79 17.59
CA LEU A 165 0.71 -13.53 18.83
C LEU A 165 2.02 -13.76 19.60
N ARG A 166 3.06 -14.24 18.90
CA ARG A 166 4.40 -14.44 19.50
C ARG A 166 4.96 -13.14 20.10
N ARG A 167 4.73 -12.00 19.44
CA ARG A 167 5.14 -10.67 19.90
C ARG A 167 4.38 -10.26 21.16
N GLN A 168 3.05 -10.39 21.17
CA GLN A 168 2.23 -10.02 22.33
C GLN A 168 2.55 -10.90 23.55
N GLN A 169 2.71 -12.21 23.35
CA GLN A 169 3.15 -13.12 24.41
C GLN A 169 4.51 -12.73 24.99
N LYS A 170 5.46 -12.31 24.15
CA LYS A 170 6.76 -11.83 24.61
C LYS A 170 6.64 -10.54 25.42
N LEU A 171 5.87 -9.56 24.94
CA LEU A 171 5.65 -8.29 25.65
C LEU A 171 4.97 -8.52 27.01
N PHE A 172 3.97 -9.40 27.05
CA PHE A 172 3.29 -9.79 28.28
C PHE A 172 4.25 -10.45 29.29
N LYS A 173 5.08 -11.41 28.84
CA LYS A 173 6.12 -12.03 29.69
C LYS A 173 7.12 -11.03 30.27
N LEU A 174 7.42 -9.96 29.53
CA LEU A 174 8.30 -8.88 29.96
C LEU A 174 7.60 -7.84 30.84
N GLY A 175 6.29 -7.99 31.13
CA GLY A 175 5.51 -7.03 31.91
C GLY A 175 5.15 -5.72 31.18
N SER A 176 5.45 -5.63 29.88
CA SER A 176 5.23 -4.43 29.06
C SER A 176 3.97 -4.51 28.18
N GLY A 177 3.39 -5.70 28.03
CA GLY A 177 2.15 -5.94 27.28
C GLY A 177 0.97 -6.26 28.19
N ARG A 178 -0.26 -6.15 27.67
CA ARG A 178 -1.49 -6.46 28.42
C ARG A 178 -1.97 -7.87 28.11
N LYS A 179 -2.66 -8.49 29.09
CA LYS A 179 -3.30 -9.80 28.88
C LYS A 179 -4.35 -9.75 27.76
N SER A 180 -5.09 -8.64 27.66
CA SER A 180 -6.07 -8.40 26.59
C SER A 180 -5.46 -8.49 25.20
N ASP A 181 -4.22 -8.00 25.02
CA ASP A 181 -3.58 -7.96 23.70
C ASP A 181 -3.19 -9.37 23.23
N VAL A 182 -2.83 -10.24 24.18
CA VAL A 182 -2.59 -11.66 23.92
C VAL A 182 -3.89 -12.36 23.55
N THR A 183 -4.94 -12.18 24.33
CA THR A 183 -6.26 -12.79 24.07
C THR A 183 -6.81 -12.36 22.70
N ASN A 184 -6.75 -11.07 22.36
CA ASN A 184 -7.18 -10.57 21.05
C ASN A 184 -6.37 -11.19 19.90
N ALA A 185 -5.06 -11.40 20.08
CA ALA A 185 -4.22 -12.04 19.09
C ALA A 185 -4.51 -13.54 18.94
N GLU A 186 -4.86 -14.23 20.03
CA GLU A 186 -5.30 -15.63 20.03
C GLU A 186 -6.64 -15.79 19.31
N GLU A 187 -7.61 -14.92 19.62
CA GLU A 187 -8.92 -14.89 18.96
C GLU A 187 -8.78 -14.65 17.46
N LYS A 188 -7.95 -13.67 17.04
CA LYS A 188 -7.71 -13.40 15.62
C LYS A 188 -7.07 -14.59 14.90
N LEU A 189 -6.12 -15.27 15.55
CA LEU A 189 -5.51 -16.47 14.99
C LEU A 189 -6.51 -17.61 14.86
N ALA A 190 -7.39 -17.78 15.86
CA ALA A 190 -8.44 -18.80 15.85
C ALA A 190 -9.46 -18.52 14.74
N GLU A 191 -9.87 -17.26 14.54
CA GLU A 191 -10.76 -16.83 13.46
C GLU A 191 -10.18 -17.18 12.08
N LEU A 192 -8.89 -16.93 11.87
CA LEU A 192 -8.24 -17.23 10.59
C LEU A 192 -8.04 -18.73 10.34
N LYS A 193 -7.95 -19.55 11.40
CA LYS A 193 -7.83 -21.01 11.32
C LYS A 193 -9.18 -21.72 11.27
N ALA A 194 -10.26 -21.02 11.60
CA ALA A 194 -11.60 -21.59 11.51
C ALA A 194 -11.91 -21.99 10.06
N PRO A 195 -12.61 -23.11 9.85
CA PRO A 195 -13.04 -23.49 8.51
C PRO A 195 -13.93 -22.38 7.94
N LYS A 196 -13.58 -21.91 6.74
CA LYS A 196 -14.42 -20.97 5.99
C LYS A 196 -15.57 -21.78 5.37
N ASN A 197 -16.78 -21.55 5.89
CA ASN A 197 -18.02 -22.11 5.34
C ASN A 197 -18.36 -21.47 3.99
#